data_AF-A0A645IWV7-F1
#
_entry.id   AF-A0A645IWV7-F1
#
_cell.length_a   1.000
_cell.length_b   1.000
_cell.length_c   1.000
_cell.angle_alpha   90.00
_cell.angle_beta   90.00
_cell.angle_gamma   90.00
#
_symmetry.space_group_name_H-M   'P 1'
#
loop_
_entity.id
_entity.type
_entity.pdbx_description
1 polymer ?
#
loop_
_entity_poly.entity_id
_entity_poly.type
_entity_poly.pdbx_seq_one_letter_code
_entity_poly.pdbx_strand_id
1 'polypeptide(L)' 'MLRVDQINDELVASYLTTKSIPDPDLLIRTSGEFRISNFLLWQIAYTEMYFTQTHWPDFRKENFYEAICDFQQRERRFGK' A
#
# COMPACT_ATOMS: atom_id res chain seq x y z
N MET A 1 13.57 -8.77 -28.94
CA MET A 1 14.51 -9.07 -27.84
C MET A 1 14.62 -7.81 -26.99
N LEU A 2 14.45 -7.93 -25.67
CA LEU A 2 14.57 -6.79 -24.75
C LEU A 2 16.05 -6.39 -24.63
N ARG A 3 16.36 -5.10 -24.72
CA ARG A 3 17.72 -4.59 -24.48
C ARG A 3 17.88 -4.13 -23.03
N VAL A 4 19.09 -4.22 -22.50
CA VAL A 4 19.39 -3.91 -21.08
C VAL A 4 19.04 -2.45 -20.73
N ASP A 5 19.30 -1.52 -21.65
CA ASP A 5 18.99 -0.09 -21.54
C ASP A 5 17.48 0.23 -21.52
N GLN A 6 16.63 -0.76 -21.83
CA GLN A 6 15.17 -0.61 -21.77
C GLN A 6 14.58 -1.06 -20.42
N ILE A 7 15.39 -1.64 -19.53
CA ILE A 7 14.93 -2.09 -18.22
C ILE A 7 14.81 -0.88 -17.29
N ASN A 8 13.58 -0.54 -16.94
CA ASN A 8 13.24 0.52 -16.01
C ASN A 8 12.08 0.07 -15.08
N ASP A 9 11.71 0.93 -14.14
CA ASP A 9 10.68 0.64 -13.14
C ASP A 9 9.31 0.34 -13.78
N GLU A 10 8.93 1.09 -14.82
CA GLU A 10 7.69 0.90 -15.58
C GLU A 10 7.65 -0.48 -16.24
N LEU A 11 8.77 -0.90 -16.84
CA LEU A 11 8.90 -2.21 -17.46
C LEU A 11 8.78 -3.29 -16.38
N VAL A 12 9.51 -3.19 -15.28
CA VAL A 12 9.41 -4.18 -14.18
C VAL A 12 7.96 -4.29 -13.69
N ALA A 13 7.31 -3.16 -13.43
CA ALA A 13 5.90 -3.10 -13.00
C ALA A 13 4.96 -3.80 -14.00
N SER A 14 5.19 -3.64 -15.32
CA SER A 14 4.38 -4.28 -16.36
C SER A 14 4.49 -5.82 -16.41
N TYR A 15 5.52 -6.40 -15.79
CA TYR A 15 5.71 -7.85 -15.67
C TYR A 15 5.25 -8.41 -14.32
N LEU A 16 4.86 -7.56 -13.36
CA LEU A 16 4.27 -8.01 -12.11
C LEU A 16 2.85 -8.53 -12.33
N THR A 17 2.44 -9.50 -11.51
CA THR A 17 1.05 -10.03 -11.50
C THR A 17 0.02 -8.92 -11.24
N THR A 18 0.43 -7.83 -10.60
CA THR A 18 -0.37 -6.66 -10.23
C THR A 18 -0.42 -5.58 -11.32
N LYS A 19 0.18 -5.76 -12.50
CA LYS A 19 0.28 -4.72 -13.56
C LYS A 19 -1.02 -4.01 -13.97
N SER A 20 -2.17 -4.62 -13.72
CA SER A 20 -3.50 -4.08 -14.06
C SER A 20 -4.25 -3.56 -12.84
N ILE A 21 -3.58 -3.50 -11.69
CA ILE A 21 -4.11 -3.04 -10.40
C ILE A 21 -3.33 -1.77 -10.05
N PRO A 22 -4.01 -0.65 -9.73
CA PRO A 22 -3.32 0.55 -9.29
C PRO A 22 -2.61 0.31 -7.95
N ASP A 23 -1.55 1.07 -7.70
CA ASP A 23 -0.89 1.07 -6.40
C ASP A 23 -1.90 1.54 -5.31
N PRO A 24 -1.89 0.92 -4.12
CA PRO A 24 -2.83 1.29 -3.07
C PRO A 24 -2.45 2.63 -2.45
N ASP A 25 -3.42 3.49 -2.18
CA ASP A 25 -3.18 4.73 -1.44
C ASP A 25 -2.98 4.47 0.06
N LEU A 26 -3.69 3.46 0.60
CA LEU A 26 -3.71 3.11 2.01
C LEU A 26 -3.55 1.60 2.22
N LEU A 27 -2.60 1.21 3.08
CA LEU A 27 -2.45 -0.15 3.59
C LEU A 27 -2.88 -0.20 5.06
N ILE A 28 -3.90 -1.00 5.36
CA ILE A 28 -4.38 -1.24 6.73
C ILE A 28 -3.79 -2.56 7.25
N ARG A 29 -3.14 -2.51 8.41
CA ARG A 29 -2.60 -3.69 9.09
C ARG A 29 -3.17 -3.84 10.51
N THR A 30 -3.80 -4.98 10.75
CA THR A 30 -4.44 -5.35 12.02
C THR A 30 -3.47 -6.02 12.99
N SER A 31 -3.95 -6.26 14.22
CA SER A 31 -3.26 -7.02 15.27
C SER A 31 -2.00 -6.36 15.87
N GLY A 32 -1.83 -5.05 15.73
CA GLY A 32 -0.79 -4.28 16.43
C GLY A 32 0.63 -4.45 15.87
N GLU A 33 0.79 -5.06 14.70
CA GLU A 33 2.10 -5.43 14.15
C GLU A 33 2.69 -4.34 13.24
N PHE A 34 3.81 -3.74 13.63
CA PHE A 34 4.51 -2.71 12.86
C PHE A 34 5.53 -3.29 11.88
N ARG A 35 5.04 -4.10 10.94
CA ARG A 35 5.87 -4.67 9.85
C ARG A 35 5.06 -4.74 8.55
N ILE A 36 5.72 -5.01 7.44
CA ILE A 36 5.06 -5.23 6.13
C ILE A 36 4.88 -6.72 5.84
N SER A 37 5.78 -7.57 6.33
CA SER A 37 5.77 -9.01 6.05
C SER A 37 5.83 -9.34 4.55
N ASN A 38 6.64 -8.59 3.80
CA ASN A 38 6.87 -8.83 2.36
C ASN A 38 5.60 -8.77 1.48
N PHE A 39 4.59 -8.01 1.92
CA PHE A 39 3.34 -7.85 1.20
C PHE A 39 3.41 -6.64 0.25
N LEU A 40 3.20 -6.86 -1.05
CA LEU A 40 3.10 -5.83 -2.09
C LEU A 40 4.25 -4.81 -2.14
N LEU A 41 5.49 -5.25 -1.87
CA LEU A 41 6.66 -4.36 -1.71
C LEU A 41 6.82 -3.30 -2.79
N TRP A 42 6.58 -3.66 -4.06
CA TRP A 42 6.68 -2.74 -5.18
C TRP A 42 5.56 -1.69 -5.16
N GLN A 43 4.32 -2.15 -4.97
CA GLN A 43 3.13 -1.30 -5.02
C GLN A 43 3.08 -0.33 -3.83
N ILE A 44 3.61 -0.74 -2.67
CA ILE A 44 3.48 0.05 -1.44
C ILE A 44 4.58 1.09 -1.22
N ALA A 45 5.43 1.35 -2.22
CA ALA A 45 6.57 2.26 -2.09
C ALA A 45 6.18 3.68 -1.64
N TYR A 46 4.99 4.14 -2.02
CA TYR A 46 4.43 5.46 -1.67
C TYR A 46 3.09 5.37 -0.93
N THR A 47 2.69 4.17 -0.50
CA THR A 47 1.43 3.93 0.20
C THR A 47 1.49 4.40 1.64
N GLU A 48 0.42 5.02 2.11
CA GLU A 48 0.29 5.36 3.52
C GLU A 48 -0.09 4.14 4.36
N MET A 49 0.48 4.05 5.55
CA MET A 49 0.26 2.93 6.45
C MET A 49 -0.69 3.32 7.58
N TYR A 50 -1.65 2.45 7.90
CA TYR A 50 -2.50 2.53 9.08
C TYR A 50 -2.42 1.22 9.86
N PHE A 51 -2.00 1.29 11.11
CA PHE A 51 -1.86 0.13 11.99
C PHE A 51 -2.90 0.21 13.11
N THR A 52 -3.60 -0.90 13.37
CA THR A 52 -4.58 -0.99 14.45
C THR A 52 -4.33 -2.19 15.34
N GLN A 53 -4.66 -2.06 16.62
CA GLN A 53 -4.61 -3.15 17.59
C GLN A 53 -5.76 -4.15 17.41
N THR A 54 -6.83 -3.76 16.70
CA THR A 54 -7.97 -4.65 16.40
C THR A 54 -7.48 -5.87 15.63
N HIS A 55 -7.82 -7.07 16.11
CA HIS A 55 -7.51 -8.31 15.41
C HIS A 55 -8.39 -8.50 14.18
N TRP A 56 -7.89 -9.18 13.15
CA TRP A 56 -8.61 -9.38 11.89
C TRP A 56 -10.03 -9.98 12.06
N PRO A 57 -10.26 -11.02 12.90
CA PRO A 57 -11.60 -11.55 13.14
C PRO A 57 -12.58 -10.55 13.78
N ASP A 58 -12.06 -9.51 14.43
CA ASP A 58 -12.83 -8.47 15.12
C ASP A 58 -12.94 -7.17 14.30
N PHE A 59 -12.23 -7.07 13.17
CA PHE A 59 -12.26 -5.89 12.31
C PHE A 59 -13.63 -5.74 11.64
N ARG A 60 -14.26 -4.59 11.79
CA ARG A 60 -15.60 -4.27 11.26
C ARG A 60 -15.58 -3.01 10.39
N LYS A 61 -16.74 -2.68 9.84
CA LYS A 61 -16.96 -1.55 8.94
C LYS A 61 -16.54 -0.22 9.60
N GLU A 62 -16.78 -0.09 10.89
CA GLU A 62 -16.45 1.07 11.70
C GLU A 62 -14.94 1.31 11.75
N ASN A 63 -14.14 0.24 11.92
CA ASN A 63 -12.68 0.32 11.90
C ASN A 63 -12.14 0.70 10.52
N PHE A 64 -12.79 0.22 9.46
CA PHE A 64 -12.43 0.63 8.10
C PHE A 64 -12.67 2.12 7.89
N TYR A 65 -13.83 2.65 8.32
CA TYR A 65 -14.09 4.09 8.22
C TYR A 65 -13.13 4.92 9.07
N GLU A 66 -12.77 4.44 10.26
CA GLU A 66 -11.76 5.09 11.10
C GLU A 66 -10.42 5.22 10.36
N ALA A 67 -9.95 4.16 9.71
CA ALA A 67 -8.72 4.18 8.91
C ALA A 67 -8.80 5.14 7.73
N ILE A 68 -9.95 5.23 7.06
CA ILE A 68 -10.17 6.17 5.94
C ILE A 68 -10.20 7.62 6.44
N CYS A 69 -10.89 7.89 7.55
CA CYS A 69 -10.92 9.22 8.16
C CYS A 69 -9.53 9.68 8.59
N ASP A 70 -8.73 8.80 9.20
CA ASP A 70 -7.33 9.07 9.55
C ASP A 70 -6.51 9.41 8.31
N PHE A 71 -6.59 8.58 7.26
CA PHE A 71 -5.91 8.82 5.99
C PHE A 71 -6.28 10.19 5.37
N GLN A 72 -7.56 10.58 5.39
CA GLN A 72 -8.02 11.86 4.83
C GLN A 72 -7.53 13.08 5.61
N GLN A 73 -7.23 12.94 6.90
CA GLN A 73 -6.79 14.05 7.77
C GLN A 73 -5.30 14.33 7.66
N ARG A 74 -4.52 13.43 7.07
CA ARG A 74 -3.08 13.60 6.95
C ARG A 74 -2.75 14.68 5.93
N GLU A 75 -1.87 15.59 6.32
CA GLU A 75 -1.36 16.59 5.40
C GLU A 75 -0.56 15.90 4.29
N ARG A 76 -1.13 15.90 3.10
CA ARG A 76 -0.41 15.50 1.89
C ARG A 76 0.69 16.52 1.65
N ARG A 77 1.90 16.17 2.07
CA ARG A 77 3.09 16.87 1.61
C ARG A 77 3.19 16.57 0.13
N PHE A 78 2.86 17.55 -0.71
CA PHE A 78 3.21 17.51 -2.13
C PHE A 78 4.75 17.39 -2.21
N GLY A 79 5.24 16.16 -2.28
CA GLY A 79 6.56 15.87 -2.82
C GLY A 79 6.51 16.15 -4.32
N LYS A 80 7.48 16.91 -4.82
CA LYS A 80 7.64 17.22 -6.25
C LYS A 80 7.58 15.98 -7.13
#